data_AF-A0A1X0NE78-F1
#
_entry.id   AF-A0A1X0NE78-F1
#
_cell.length_a   1.000
_cell.length_b   1.000
_cell.length_c   1.000
_cell.angle_alpha   90.00
_cell.angle_beta   90.00
_cell.angle_gamma   90.00
#
_symmetry.space_group_name_H-M   'P 1'
#
loop_
_entity.id
_entity.type
_entity.pdbx_description
1 polymer ?
#
loop_
_entity_poly.entity_id
_entity_poly.type
_entity_poly.pdbx_seq_one_letter_code
_entity_poly.pdbx_strand_id
1 'polypeptide(L)'
;NNNNNNNNNNNNNNNNNNGEIDYAMTCQLIGKLASKARRTCAAALLKESPYLNTDDTAALHGMMDALLAVTQHALATRPPAAARQPISKLLHFAKWCDSYTLLSAHHNEIINALETQATRDLGAQATQLETVLLLKALTPGDEAAAREAMDRIWQESEGRFEPCSADVLSSIAVVASANGISDVFRAKVAERLVKTQQQQQRAQTRGGVAVQLPRRALNFVNAQYSREKQESIRRMLAAQKERGE
;
A
#
# COMPACT_ATOMS: atom_id res chain seq x y z
N ASN A 1 3.81 -34.88 -38.93
CA ASN A 1 4.88 -33.87 -39.09
C ASN A 1 4.35 -32.46 -38.96
N ASN A 2 4.84 -31.81 -37.91
CA ASN A 2 4.99 -30.37 -37.63
C ASN A 2 3.77 -29.49 -37.33
N ASN A 3 3.52 -29.43 -36.01
CA ASN A 3 3.13 -28.25 -35.23
C ASN A 3 3.75 -26.94 -35.73
N ASN A 4 2.95 -25.88 -35.77
CA ASN A 4 3.41 -24.49 -35.64
C ASN A 4 2.51 -23.76 -34.64
N ASN A 5 2.77 -23.97 -33.36
CA ASN A 5 2.29 -23.12 -32.26
C ASN A 5 3.30 -21.99 -32.07
N ASN A 6 3.03 -20.81 -32.62
CA ASN A 6 3.77 -19.60 -32.23
C ASN A 6 3.09 -18.96 -31.02
N ASN A 7 3.62 -19.31 -29.84
CA ASN A 7 3.44 -18.59 -28.59
C ASN A 7 4.01 -17.17 -28.71
N ASN A 8 3.15 -16.18 -28.88
CA ASN A 8 3.48 -14.79 -28.55
C ASN A 8 3.01 -14.50 -27.12
N ASN A 9 3.81 -14.93 -26.16
CA ASN A 9 3.74 -14.48 -24.78
C ASN A 9 5.03 -13.70 -24.51
N ASN A 10 5.01 -12.39 -24.77
CA ASN A 10 6.03 -11.50 -24.23
C ASN A 10 5.50 -10.08 -24.07
N ASN A 11 5.90 -9.49 -22.94
CA ASN A 11 5.78 -8.10 -22.53
C ASN A 11 4.45 -7.66 -21.93
N ASN A 12 4.35 -7.81 -20.61
CA ASN A 12 3.67 -6.83 -19.75
C ASN A 12 4.29 -6.77 -18.34
N ASN A 13 5.62 -6.54 -18.28
CA ASN A 13 6.35 -6.35 -17.00
C ASN A 13 6.93 -4.93 -16.80
N ASN A 14 6.62 -3.96 -17.65
CA ASN A 14 7.31 -2.66 -17.63
C ASN A 14 6.63 -1.51 -16.87
N ASN A 15 5.42 -1.67 -16.33
CA ASN A 15 4.69 -0.53 -15.71
C ASN A 15 4.87 -0.34 -14.20
N ASN A 16 5.56 -1.25 -13.49
CA ASN A 16 5.80 -1.09 -12.05
C ASN A 16 6.97 -0.15 -11.71
N ASN A 17 7.87 0.13 -12.66
CA ASN A 17 9.14 0.80 -12.35
C ASN A 17 9.05 2.34 -12.29
N ASN A 18 8.06 2.97 -12.92
CA ASN A 18 8.03 4.44 -13.01
C ASN A 18 7.73 5.13 -11.66
N GLY A 19 6.86 4.55 -10.82
CA GLY A 19 6.58 5.09 -9.48
C GLY A 19 7.68 4.77 -8.45
N GLU A 20 8.37 3.64 -8.61
CA GLU A 20 9.49 3.25 -7.75
C GLU A 20 10.73 4.10 -8.03
N ILE A 21 11.00 4.41 -9.31
CA ILE A 21 12.06 5.33 -9.74
C ILE A 21 11.79 6.73 -9.16
N ASP A 22 10.56 7.24 -9.23
CA ASP A 22 10.19 8.55 -8.69
C ASP A 22 10.32 8.63 -7.15
N TYR A 23 9.86 7.61 -6.43
CA TYR A 23 9.98 7.56 -4.97
C TYR A 23 11.44 7.41 -4.51
N ALA A 24 12.23 6.56 -5.16
CA ALA A 24 13.64 6.38 -4.85
C ALA A 24 14.44 7.65 -5.13
N MET A 25 14.18 8.34 -6.24
CA MET A 25 14.78 9.65 -6.54
C MET A 25 14.39 10.69 -5.51
N THR A 26 13.13 10.72 -5.08
CA THR A 26 12.66 11.63 -4.03
C THR A 26 13.35 11.35 -2.69
N CYS A 27 13.52 10.08 -2.31
CA CYS A 27 14.29 9.71 -1.11
C CYS A 27 15.77 10.12 -1.19
N GLN A 28 16.39 9.99 -2.36
CA GLN A 28 17.76 10.49 -2.58
C GLN A 28 17.84 12.02 -2.49
N LEU A 29 16.83 12.72 -3.03
CA LEU A 29 16.72 14.17 -2.95
C LEU A 29 16.61 14.65 -1.50
N ILE A 30 15.77 14.01 -0.68
CA ILE A 30 15.67 14.27 0.76
C ILE A 30 17.05 14.15 1.43
N GLY A 31 17.80 13.08 1.12
CA GLY A 31 19.16 12.90 1.64
C GLY A 31 20.13 14.02 1.23
N LYS A 32 20.07 14.47 -0.03
CA LYS A 32 20.89 15.58 -0.54
C LYS A 32 20.50 16.91 0.10
N LEU A 33 19.21 17.19 0.23
CA LEU A 33 18.68 18.40 0.86
C LEU A 33 19.04 18.45 2.35
N ALA A 34 18.85 17.35 3.09
CA ALA A 34 19.25 17.27 4.50
C ALA A 34 20.77 17.45 4.68
N SER A 35 21.58 16.88 3.80
CA SER A 35 23.04 17.08 3.81
C SER A 35 23.44 18.53 3.52
N LYS A 36 22.78 19.17 2.54
CA LYS A 36 22.99 20.59 2.23
C LYS A 36 22.57 21.48 3.39
N ALA A 37 21.37 21.28 3.93
CA ALA A 37 20.86 22.01 5.09
C ALA A 37 21.81 21.90 6.29
N ARG A 38 22.29 20.69 6.61
CA ARG A 38 23.28 20.48 7.67
C ARG A 38 24.57 21.28 7.46
N ARG A 39 25.10 21.32 6.23
CA ARG A 39 26.31 22.11 5.94
C ARG A 39 26.06 23.61 6.10
N THR A 40 24.90 24.10 5.69
CA THR A 40 24.52 25.50 5.91
C THR A 40 24.40 25.81 7.40
N CYS A 41 23.70 24.96 8.17
CA CYS A 41 23.60 25.12 9.62
C CYS A 41 24.97 25.07 10.30
N ALA A 42 25.83 24.13 9.93
CA ALA A 42 27.17 24.01 10.50
C ALA A 42 28.04 25.23 10.16
N ALA A 43 27.96 25.74 8.92
CA ALA A 43 28.67 26.96 8.52
C ALA A 43 28.15 28.20 9.27
N ALA A 44 26.84 28.25 9.53
CA ALA A 44 26.22 29.29 10.35
C ALA A 44 26.66 29.24 11.82
N LEU A 45 26.84 28.03 12.38
CA LEU A 45 27.26 27.84 13.77
C LEU A 45 28.78 28.00 13.98
N LEU A 46 29.61 27.79 12.95
CA LEU A 46 31.07 27.94 13.01
C LEU A 46 31.56 29.38 12.83
N LYS A 47 30.78 30.26 12.19
CA LYS A 47 31.06 31.70 12.20
C LYS A 47 30.73 32.22 13.59
N GLU A 48 31.74 32.49 14.40
CA GLU A 48 31.61 33.17 15.69
C GLU A 48 30.82 34.50 15.53
N SER A 49 29.51 34.48 15.72
CA SER A 49 28.69 35.69 15.88
C SER A 49 27.34 35.32 16.52
N PRO A 50 26.79 36.13 17.44
CA PRO A 50 25.66 35.73 18.28
C PRO A 50 24.31 35.66 17.54
N TYR A 51 24.27 36.03 16.26
CA TYR A 51 23.08 36.01 15.43
C TYR A 51 23.48 35.71 13.98
N LEU A 52 22.89 34.66 13.39
CA LEU A 52 22.86 34.49 11.94
C LEU A 52 22.42 35.82 11.31
N ASN A 53 23.07 36.26 10.23
CA ASN A 53 22.54 37.41 9.48
C ASN A 53 21.15 37.04 8.92
N THR A 54 20.32 38.05 8.69
CA THR A 54 18.91 37.85 8.30
C THR A 54 18.78 37.05 6.99
N ASP A 55 19.73 37.22 6.06
CA ASP A 55 19.74 36.55 4.77
C ASP A 55 20.08 35.05 4.89
N ASP A 56 21.06 34.70 5.71
CA ASP A 56 21.46 33.32 6.01
C ASP A 56 20.35 32.59 6.79
N THR A 57 19.67 33.31 7.69
CA THR A 57 18.49 32.82 8.40
C THR A 57 17.35 32.52 7.42
N ALA A 58 17.01 33.47 6.54
CA ALA A 58 15.98 33.29 5.53
C ALA A 58 16.31 32.14 4.56
N ALA A 59 17.57 32.03 4.14
CA ALA A 59 18.03 30.94 3.28
C ALA A 59 17.89 29.58 3.97
N LEU A 60 18.22 29.49 5.27
CA LEU A 60 18.05 28.29 6.06
C LEU A 60 16.58 27.90 6.20
N HIS A 61 15.69 28.84 6.52
CA HIS A 61 14.25 28.59 6.58
C HIS A 61 13.72 28.07 5.24
N GLY A 62 14.04 28.72 4.12
CA GLY A 62 13.61 28.26 2.79
C GLY A 62 14.13 26.85 2.44
N MET A 63 15.34 26.48 2.89
CA MET A 63 15.85 25.11 2.73
C MET A 63 15.12 24.09 3.60
N MET A 64 14.78 24.46 4.83
CA MET A 64 13.99 23.61 5.73
C MET A 64 12.58 23.40 5.17
N ASP A 65 11.91 24.46 4.70
CA ASP A 65 10.60 24.38 4.06
C ASP A 65 10.63 23.43 2.85
N ALA A 66 11.62 23.58 1.97
CA ALA A 66 11.78 22.70 0.81
C ALA A 66 12.02 21.24 1.23
N LEU A 67 12.87 20.98 2.23
CA LEU A 67 13.13 19.64 2.74
C LEU A 67 11.87 18.99 3.34
N LEU A 68 11.10 19.75 4.13
CA LEU A 68 9.87 19.30 4.76
C LEU A 68 8.78 19.03 3.71
N ALA A 69 8.60 19.94 2.76
CA ALA A 69 7.62 19.79 1.67
C ALA A 69 7.92 18.57 0.79
N VAL A 70 9.18 18.36 0.40
CA VAL A 70 9.60 17.17 -0.37
C VAL A 70 9.38 15.90 0.44
N THR A 71 9.60 15.93 1.76
CA THR A 71 9.38 14.76 2.62
C THR A 71 7.90 14.44 2.78
N GLN A 72 7.05 15.45 2.98
CA GLN A 72 5.60 15.30 3.01
C GLN A 72 5.07 14.71 1.70
N HIS A 73 5.54 15.25 0.57
CA HIS A 73 5.19 14.74 -0.74
C HIS A 73 5.60 13.29 -0.91
N ALA A 74 6.85 12.94 -0.57
CA ALA A 74 7.35 11.57 -0.67
C ALA A 74 6.51 10.58 0.13
N LEU A 75 6.07 10.95 1.34
CA LEU A 75 5.24 10.09 2.16
C LEU A 75 3.81 9.96 1.61
N ALA A 76 3.25 11.04 1.08
CA ALA A 76 1.93 11.03 0.47
C ALA A 76 1.90 10.17 -0.81
N THR A 77 2.99 10.15 -1.59
CA THR A 77 3.09 9.39 -2.84
C THR A 77 3.76 8.02 -2.69
N ARG A 78 4.05 7.61 -1.45
CA ARG A 78 4.79 6.37 -1.18
C ARG A 78 4.06 5.15 -1.75
N PRO A 79 4.75 4.30 -2.54
CA PRO A 79 4.20 3.00 -2.95
C PRO A 79 3.91 2.11 -1.72
N PRO A 80 2.79 1.37 -1.68
CA PRO A 80 2.44 0.51 -0.55
C PRO A 80 3.51 -0.52 -0.17
N ALA A 81 4.33 -0.95 -1.14
CA ALA A 81 5.39 -1.94 -0.95
C ALA A 81 6.72 -1.37 -0.41
N ALA A 82 6.87 -0.04 -0.34
CA ALA A 82 8.11 0.58 0.10
C ALA A 82 8.20 0.60 1.64
N ALA A 83 8.98 -0.32 2.21
CA ALA A 83 9.19 -0.41 3.66
C ALA A 83 10.05 0.73 4.25
N ARG A 84 10.82 1.43 3.42
CA ARG A 84 11.75 2.47 3.90
C ARG A 84 11.02 3.80 4.02
N GLN A 85 10.97 4.35 5.23
CA GLN A 85 10.53 5.73 5.44
C GLN A 85 11.75 6.66 5.50
N PRO A 86 11.77 7.77 4.73
CA PRO A 86 12.88 8.73 4.76
C PRO A 86 12.94 9.59 6.04
N ILE A 87 12.07 9.31 7.02
CA ILE A 87 11.78 10.23 8.14
C ILE A 87 12.80 10.12 9.26
N SER A 88 13.38 8.94 9.54
CA SER A 88 14.29 8.77 10.68
C SER A 88 15.52 9.69 10.60
N LYS A 89 16.13 9.80 9.42
CA LYS A 89 17.26 10.69 9.17
C LYS A 89 16.88 12.17 9.27
N LEU A 90 15.66 12.51 8.85
CA LEU A 90 15.11 13.86 8.96
C LEU A 90 14.85 14.23 10.42
N LEU A 91 14.26 13.32 11.21
CA LEU A 91 13.99 13.52 12.64
C LEU A 91 15.28 13.77 13.43
N HIS A 92 16.33 12.99 13.17
CA HIS A 92 17.63 13.25 13.81
C HIS A 92 18.21 14.61 13.43
N PHE A 93 18.09 15.01 12.16
CA PHE A 93 18.53 16.32 11.72
C PHE A 93 17.69 17.46 12.33
N ALA A 94 16.38 17.29 12.38
CA ALA A 94 15.45 18.23 13.00
C ALA A 94 15.74 18.43 14.48
N LYS A 95 15.90 17.34 15.25
CA LYS A 95 16.28 17.40 16.69
C LYS A 95 17.60 18.14 16.89
N TRP A 96 18.56 17.92 15.99
CA TRP A 96 19.81 18.67 16.01
C TRP A 96 19.56 20.17 15.74
N CYS A 97 18.83 20.55 14.70
CA CYS A 97 18.50 21.95 14.43
C CYS A 97 17.73 22.64 15.58
N ASP A 98 16.79 21.93 16.21
CA ASP A 98 16.01 22.40 17.36
C ASP A 98 16.90 22.71 18.57
N SER A 99 17.90 21.86 18.85
CA SER A 99 18.87 22.08 19.94
C SER A 99 19.71 23.36 19.80
N TYR A 100 19.77 23.91 18.59
CA TYR A 100 20.43 25.19 18.30
C TYR A 100 19.43 26.31 17.98
N THR A 101 18.13 26.13 18.26
CA THR A 101 17.05 27.11 18.00
C THR A 101 16.97 27.55 16.52
N LEU A 102 17.38 26.68 15.60
CA LEU A 102 17.39 26.96 14.16
C LEU A 102 16.04 26.70 13.47
N LEU A 103 15.06 26.18 14.21
CA LEU A 103 13.74 25.84 13.70
C LEU A 103 12.69 26.85 14.20
N SER A 104 11.77 27.21 13.31
CA SER A 104 10.57 27.95 13.70
C SER A 104 9.54 26.99 14.31
N ALA A 105 8.55 27.55 15.02
CA ALA A 105 7.40 26.81 15.50
C ALA A 105 6.69 26.04 14.36
N HIS A 106 6.57 26.67 13.18
CA HIS A 106 5.98 26.05 11.99
C HIS A 106 6.74 24.79 11.53
N HIS A 107 8.08 24.82 11.52
CA HIS A 107 8.86 23.63 11.18
C HIS A 107 8.60 22.49 12.16
N ASN A 108 8.59 22.79 13.46
CA ASN A 108 8.36 21.81 14.52
C ASN A 108 6.97 21.15 14.43
N GLU A 109 5.93 21.92 14.10
CA GLU A 109 4.59 21.40 13.82
C GLU A 109 4.60 20.38 12.68
N ILE A 110 5.26 20.71 11.55
CA ILE A 110 5.37 19.82 10.40
C ILE A 110 6.15 18.55 10.76
N ILE A 111 7.27 18.68 11.46
CA ILE A 111 8.10 17.54 11.88
C ILE A 111 7.31 16.58 12.78
N ASN A 112 6.55 17.11 13.74
CA ASN A 112 5.69 16.31 14.62
C ASN A 112 4.57 15.60 13.86
N ALA A 113 3.96 16.28 12.88
CA ALA A 113 2.96 15.67 12.00
C ALA A 113 3.56 14.53 11.16
N LEU A 114 4.78 14.73 10.64
CA LEU A 114 5.53 13.72 9.89
C LEU A 114 5.87 12.50 10.77
N GLU A 115 6.31 12.69 12.00
CA GLU A 115 6.61 11.61 12.95
C GLU A 115 5.36 10.83 13.35
N THR A 116 4.25 11.54 13.56
CA THR A 116 2.95 10.91 13.84
C THR A 116 2.48 10.06 12.66
N GLN A 117 2.61 10.57 11.43
CA GLN A 117 2.31 9.79 10.22
C GLN A 117 3.21 8.56 10.09
N ALA A 118 4.52 8.72 10.32
CA ALA A 118 5.51 7.63 10.31
C ALA A 118 5.10 6.46 11.20
N THR A 119 4.72 6.80 12.43
CA THR A 119 4.34 5.85 13.48
C THR A 119 3.04 5.14 13.13
N ARG A 120 2.04 5.86 12.63
CA ARG A 120 0.78 5.26 12.15
C ARG A 120 1.02 4.27 11.01
N ASP A 121 1.85 4.65 10.05
CA ASP A 121 2.20 3.79 8.91
C ASP A 121 2.93 2.51 9.33
N LEU A 122 3.87 2.61 10.28
CA LEU A 122 4.56 1.44 10.85
C LEU A 122 3.58 0.52 11.58
N GLY A 123 2.64 1.09 12.35
CA GLY A 123 1.56 0.33 12.98
C GLY A 123 0.71 -0.43 11.95
N ALA A 124 0.30 0.25 10.88
CA ALA A 124 -0.48 -0.37 9.80
C ALA A 124 0.28 -1.51 9.11
N GLN A 125 1.60 -1.35 8.87
CA GLN A 125 2.44 -2.42 8.33
C GLN A 125 2.55 -3.63 9.28
N ALA A 126 2.67 -3.38 10.58
CA ALA A 126 2.69 -4.45 11.58
C ALA A 126 1.37 -5.24 11.58
N THR A 127 0.22 -4.55 11.57
CA THR A 127 -1.10 -5.20 11.48
C THR A 127 -1.26 -6.02 10.19
N GLN A 128 -0.75 -5.51 9.06
CA GLN A 128 -0.73 -6.25 7.79
C GLN A 128 0.06 -7.56 7.90
N LEU A 129 1.27 -7.50 8.46
CA LEU A 129 2.12 -8.68 8.64
C LEU A 129 1.48 -9.70 9.59
N GLU A 130 0.94 -9.24 10.72
CA GLU A 130 0.22 -10.09 11.67
C GLU A 130 -0.96 -10.80 11.00
N THR A 131 -1.75 -10.07 10.20
CA THR A 131 -2.89 -10.64 9.47
C THR A 131 -2.43 -11.69 8.46
N VAL A 132 -1.36 -11.43 7.71
CA VAL A 132 -0.80 -12.41 6.75
C VAL A 132 -0.30 -13.66 7.48
N LEU A 133 0.36 -13.50 8.64
CA LEU A 133 0.83 -14.62 9.45
C LEU A 133 -0.33 -15.44 10.00
N LEU A 134 -1.37 -14.78 10.52
CA LEU A 134 -2.60 -15.43 10.97
C LEU A 134 -3.21 -16.28 9.85
N LEU A 135 -3.39 -15.71 8.66
CA LEU A 135 -3.99 -16.41 7.52
C LEU A 135 -3.14 -17.59 7.03
N LYS A 136 -1.80 -17.46 7.07
CA LYS A 136 -0.88 -18.53 6.69
C LYS A 136 -0.79 -19.65 7.72
N ALA A 137 -1.08 -19.37 8.99
CA ALA A 137 -1.07 -20.36 10.06
C ALA A 137 -2.32 -21.25 10.07
N LEU A 138 -3.37 -20.89 9.32
CA LEU A 138 -4.59 -21.69 9.21
C LEU A 138 -4.32 -23.03 8.54
N THR A 139 -4.90 -24.09 9.12
CA THR A 139 -4.88 -25.42 8.52
C THR A 139 -5.64 -25.42 7.19
N PRO A 140 -5.04 -25.85 6.07
CA PRO A 140 -5.73 -25.89 4.79
C PRO A 140 -6.99 -26.76 4.84
N GLY A 141 -8.12 -26.22 4.36
CA GLY A 141 -9.41 -26.93 4.34
C GLY A 141 -10.22 -26.81 5.63
N ASP A 142 -9.68 -26.22 6.69
CA ASP A 142 -10.45 -25.88 7.89
C ASP A 142 -11.32 -24.65 7.63
N GLU A 143 -12.54 -24.89 7.13
CA GLU A 143 -13.48 -23.82 6.81
C GLU A 143 -13.93 -23.04 8.05
N ALA A 144 -14.04 -23.69 9.22
CA ALA A 144 -14.49 -23.01 10.44
C ALA A 144 -13.46 -21.96 10.88
N ALA A 145 -12.19 -22.35 10.96
CA ALA A 145 -11.10 -21.43 11.29
C ALA A 145 -10.91 -20.35 10.22
N ALA A 146 -11.01 -20.72 8.93
CA ALA A 146 -10.96 -19.76 7.84
C ALA A 146 -12.10 -18.74 7.93
N ARG A 147 -13.34 -19.18 8.20
CA ARG A 147 -14.49 -18.30 8.34
C ARG A 147 -14.32 -17.32 9.48
N GLU A 148 -13.90 -17.80 10.65
CA GLU A 148 -13.65 -16.94 11.81
C GLU A 148 -12.59 -15.87 11.49
N ALA A 149 -11.47 -16.28 10.88
CA ALA A 149 -10.42 -15.35 10.50
C ALA A 149 -10.92 -14.30 9.48
N MET A 150 -11.69 -14.73 8.47
CA MET A 150 -12.23 -13.84 7.43
C MET A 150 -13.30 -12.89 7.96
N ASP A 151 -14.13 -13.32 8.91
CA ASP A 151 -15.14 -12.47 9.54
C ASP A 151 -14.47 -11.45 10.49
N ARG A 152 -13.37 -11.81 11.15
CA ARG A 152 -12.60 -10.90 12.02
C ARG A 152 -11.95 -9.74 11.26
N ILE A 153 -11.43 -10.00 10.06
CA ILE A 153 -10.76 -8.98 9.23
C ILE A 153 -11.71 -8.26 8.27
N TRP A 154 -12.99 -8.63 8.26
CA TRP A 154 -14.00 -8.00 7.43
C TRP A 154 -14.70 -6.89 8.20
N GLN A 155 -14.64 -5.66 7.68
CA GLN A 155 -15.36 -4.53 8.26
C GLN A 155 -16.70 -4.35 7.56
N GLU A 156 -17.77 -4.78 8.22
CA GLU A 156 -19.13 -4.73 7.66
C GLU A 156 -19.60 -3.29 7.39
N SER A 157 -19.26 -2.34 8.27
CA SER A 157 -19.62 -0.92 8.12
C SER A 157 -18.97 -0.25 6.91
N GLU A 158 -17.75 -0.67 6.56
CA GLU A 158 -17.00 -0.11 5.44
C GLU A 158 -17.15 -0.95 4.16
N GLY A 159 -17.66 -2.17 4.26
CA GLY A 159 -17.83 -3.09 3.15
C GLY A 159 -16.49 -3.49 2.52
N ARG A 160 -15.43 -3.65 3.32
CA ARG A 160 -14.10 -4.05 2.86
C ARG A 160 -13.34 -4.87 3.89
N PHE A 161 -12.33 -5.60 3.43
CA PHE A 161 -11.33 -6.17 4.32
C PHE A 161 -10.41 -5.08 4.88
N GLU A 162 -10.00 -5.23 6.14
CA GLU A 162 -8.96 -4.42 6.75
C GLU A 162 -8.04 -5.32 7.58
N PRO A 163 -6.72 -5.36 7.28
CA PRO A 163 -6.03 -4.57 6.25
C PRO A 163 -6.33 -5.01 4.81
N CYS A 164 -6.41 -4.07 3.87
CA CYS A 164 -6.68 -4.33 2.44
C CYS A 164 -5.44 -4.41 1.53
N SER A 165 -4.27 -4.78 2.08
CA SER A 165 -3.01 -4.86 1.31
C SER A 165 -3.00 -6.03 0.32
N ALA A 166 -2.17 -5.92 -0.73
CA ALA A 166 -2.05 -6.96 -1.75
C ALA A 166 -1.69 -8.34 -1.19
N ASP A 167 -0.84 -8.39 -0.16
CA ASP A 167 -0.44 -9.63 0.51
C ASP A 167 -1.57 -10.25 1.32
N VAL A 168 -2.36 -9.43 2.03
CA VAL A 168 -3.54 -9.90 2.76
C VAL A 168 -4.58 -10.44 1.79
N LEU A 169 -4.98 -9.67 0.78
CA LEU A 169 -5.97 -10.09 -0.21
C LEU A 169 -5.52 -11.36 -0.97
N SER A 170 -4.23 -11.48 -1.27
CA SER A 170 -3.66 -12.70 -1.88
C SER A 170 -3.72 -13.90 -0.93
N SER A 171 -3.45 -13.69 0.36
CA SER A 171 -3.51 -14.76 1.39
C SER A 171 -4.94 -15.23 1.61
N ILE A 172 -5.91 -14.30 1.61
CA ILE A 172 -7.35 -14.61 1.67
C ILE A 172 -7.75 -15.54 0.52
N ALA A 173 -7.34 -15.19 -0.70
CA ALA A 173 -7.63 -16.00 -1.88
C ALA A 173 -7.02 -17.40 -1.79
N VAL A 174 -5.80 -17.53 -1.25
CA VAL A 174 -5.14 -18.84 -1.05
C VAL A 174 -5.91 -19.69 -0.05
N VAL A 175 -6.26 -19.13 1.11
CA VAL A 175 -7.03 -19.83 2.15
C VAL A 175 -8.38 -20.32 1.61
N ALA A 176 -9.13 -19.44 0.94
CA ALA A 176 -10.44 -19.78 0.37
C ALA A 176 -10.35 -20.79 -0.79
N SER A 177 -9.21 -20.87 -1.48
CA SER A 177 -8.99 -21.82 -2.57
C SER A 177 -8.62 -23.24 -2.09
N ALA A 178 -8.40 -23.45 -0.79
CA ALA A 178 -7.99 -24.75 -0.28
C ALA A 178 -9.03 -25.85 -0.55
N ASN A 179 -8.54 -27.09 -0.69
CA ASN A 179 -9.39 -28.28 -0.74
C ASN A 179 -10.07 -28.45 0.63
N GLY A 180 -11.35 -28.81 0.64
CA GLY A 180 -12.15 -28.90 1.87
C GLY A 180 -12.98 -27.64 2.17
N ILE A 181 -12.73 -26.54 1.47
CA ILE A 181 -13.57 -25.34 1.55
C ILE A 181 -14.80 -25.49 0.64
N SER A 182 -15.99 -25.23 1.18
CA SER A 182 -17.27 -25.25 0.49
C SER A 182 -17.39 -24.13 -0.55
N ASP A 183 -18.18 -24.40 -1.60
CA ASP A 183 -18.40 -23.41 -2.65
C ASP A 183 -19.23 -22.22 -2.16
N VAL A 184 -20.10 -22.41 -1.15
CA VAL A 184 -20.83 -21.31 -0.50
C VAL A 184 -19.86 -20.33 0.15
N PHE A 185 -18.88 -20.83 0.90
CA PHE A 185 -17.87 -19.97 1.53
C PHE A 185 -16.97 -19.30 0.49
N ARG A 186 -16.57 -20.01 -0.57
CA ARG A 186 -15.80 -19.44 -1.68
C ARG A 186 -16.51 -18.27 -2.35
N ALA A 187 -17.81 -18.42 -2.64
CA ALA A 187 -18.63 -17.38 -3.24
C ALA A 187 -18.70 -16.13 -2.33
N LYS A 188 -18.92 -16.34 -1.02
CA LYS A 188 -18.92 -15.24 -0.03
C LYS A 188 -17.58 -14.49 0.00
N VAL A 189 -16.46 -15.21 -0.01
CA VAL A 189 -15.12 -14.58 -0.03
C VAL A 189 -14.90 -13.82 -1.34
N ALA A 190 -15.30 -14.38 -2.48
CA ALA A 190 -15.18 -13.71 -3.78
C ALA A 190 -16.00 -12.41 -3.82
N GLU A 191 -17.24 -12.42 -3.31
CA GLU A 191 -18.08 -11.22 -3.19
C GLU A 191 -17.41 -10.14 -2.33
N ARG A 192 -16.87 -10.51 -1.16
CA ARG A 192 -16.17 -9.59 -0.26
C ARG A 192 -14.89 -9.01 -0.88
N LEU A 193 -14.14 -9.79 -1.66
CA LEU A 193 -12.98 -9.30 -2.41
C LEU A 193 -13.38 -8.27 -3.47
N VAL A 194 -14.49 -8.52 -4.18
CA VAL A 194 -15.03 -7.56 -5.17
C VAL A 194 -15.50 -6.27 -4.49
N LYS A 195 -16.23 -6.37 -3.37
CA LYS A 195 -16.64 -5.18 -2.58
C LYS A 195 -15.43 -4.38 -2.11
N THR A 196 -14.39 -5.06 -1.62
CA THR A 196 -13.13 -4.42 -1.21
C THR A 196 -12.49 -3.65 -2.37
N GLN A 197 -12.43 -4.25 -3.56
CA GLN A 197 -11.91 -3.58 -4.76
C GLN A 197 -12.74 -2.34 -5.15
N GLN A 198 -14.08 -2.45 -5.12
CA GLN A 198 -14.97 -1.32 -5.45
C GLN A 198 -14.78 -0.16 -4.47
N GLN A 199 -14.64 -0.44 -3.18
CA GLN A 199 -14.40 0.61 -2.18
C GLN A 199 -13.02 1.25 -2.35
N GLN A 200 -11.98 0.47 -2.67
CA GLN A 200 -10.66 1.02 -2.96
C GLN A 200 -10.68 1.94 -4.20
N GLN A 201 -11.44 1.58 -5.24
CA GLN A 201 -11.60 2.42 -6.43
C GLN A 201 -12.32 3.74 -6.12
N ARG A 202 -13.40 3.70 -5.33
CA ARG A 202 -14.14 4.90 -4.90
C ARG A 202 -13.27 5.86 -4.07
N ALA A 203 -12.40 5.31 -3.21
CA ALA A 203 -11.49 6.12 -2.41
C ALA A 203 -10.41 6.83 -3.26
N GLN A 204 -10.07 6.30 -4.44
CA GLN A 204 -8.97 6.80 -5.28
C GLN A 204 -9.41 7.64 -6.50
N THR A 205 -10.68 8.06 -6.56
CA THR A 205 -11.27 8.81 -7.70
C THR A 205 -10.71 10.24 -7.94
N ARG A 206 -9.50 10.55 -7.48
CA ARG A 206 -8.74 11.78 -7.82
C ARG A 206 -7.45 11.39 -8.56
N GLY A 207 -7.58 10.97 -9.83
CA GLY A 207 -6.48 10.97 -10.80
C GLY A 207 -5.55 9.75 -10.86
N GLY A 208 -5.88 8.62 -10.21
CA GLY A 208 -5.01 7.43 -10.16
C GLY A 208 -5.51 6.22 -10.96
N VAL A 209 -4.56 5.38 -11.39
CA VAL A 209 -4.74 4.07 -12.05
C VAL A 209 -5.78 3.22 -11.31
N ALA A 210 -6.69 2.57 -12.04
CA ALA A 210 -7.72 1.72 -11.46
C ALA A 210 -7.13 0.68 -10.50
N VAL A 211 -7.56 0.69 -9.23
CA VAL A 211 -7.15 -0.32 -8.25
C VAL A 211 -7.69 -1.68 -8.70
N GLN A 212 -6.76 -2.57 -9.05
CA GLN A 212 -7.07 -3.96 -9.35
C GLN A 212 -6.69 -4.84 -8.17
N LEU A 213 -7.49 -5.90 -7.97
CA LEU A 213 -7.13 -6.97 -7.06
C LEU A 213 -5.76 -7.55 -7.44
N PRO A 214 -4.94 -7.98 -6.47
CA PRO A 214 -3.71 -8.67 -6.78
C PRO A 214 -4.00 -9.95 -7.57
N ARG A 215 -3.09 -10.32 -8.47
CA ARG A 215 -3.28 -11.40 -9.47
C ARG A 215 -3.88 -12.68 -8.89
N ARG A 216 -3.46 -13.10 -7.70
CA ARG A 216 -3.99 -14.31 -7.03
C ARG A 216 -5.46 -14.15 -6.63
N ALA A 217 -5.81 -13.03 -6.00
CA ALA A 217 -7.19 -12.73 -5.63
C ALA A 217 -8.08 -12.54 -6.86
N LEU A 218 -7.58 -11.86 -7.89
CA LEU A 218 -8.29 -11.68 -9.15
C LEU A 218 -8.59 -13.04 -9.82
N ASN A 219 -7.59 -13.92 -9.90
CA ASN A 219 -7.76 -15.26 -10.47
C ASN A 219 -8.78 -16.08 -9.69
N PHE A 220 -8.75 -16.02 -8.35
CA PHE A 220 -9.72 -16.70 -7.50
C PHE A 220 -11.15 -16.20 -7.77
N VAL A 221 -11.36 -14.89 -7.77
CA VAL A 221 -12.67 -14.28 -8.05
C VAL A 221 -13.18 -14.68 -9.44
N ASN A 222 -12.33 -14.58 -10.47
CA ASN A 222 -12.69 -14.97 -11.83
C ASN A 222 -13.03 -16.46 -11.95
N ALA A 223 -12.32 -17.32 -11.22
CA ALA A 223 -12.61 -18.75 -11.18
C ALA A 223 -13.99 -19.04 -10.55
N GLN A 224 -14.37 -18.32 -9.49
CA GLN A 224 -15.71 -18.47 -8.88
C GLN A 224 -16.81 -17.99 -9.82
N TYR A 225 -16.68 -16.80 -10.41
CA TYR A 225 -17.67 -16.31 -11.37
C TYR A 225 -17.81 -17.21 -12.60
N SER A 226 -16.70 -17.78 -13.09
CA SER A 226 -16.74 -18.71 -14.20
C SER A 226 -17.50 -19.99 -13.86
N ARG A 227 -17.34 -20.52 -12.64
CA ARG A 227 -18.09 -21.68 -12.15
C ARG A 227 -19.58 -21.38 -12.01
N GLU A 228 -19.94 -20.27 -11.38
CA GLU A 228 -21.35 -19.85 -11.23
C GLU A 228 -22.03 -19.69 -12.59
N LYS A 229 -21.33 -19.10 -13.57
CA LYS A 229 -21.83 -18.97 -14.95
C LYS A 229 -22.04 -20.34 -15.60
N GLN A 230 -21.08 -21.26 -15.46
CA GLN A 230 -21.20 -22.62 -16.00
C GLN A 230 -22.35 -23.39 -15.35
N GLU A 231 -22.55 -23.27 -14.04
CA GLU A 231 -23.67 -23.90 -13.33
C GLU A 231 -25.02 -23.31 -13.75
N SER A 232 -25.12 -21.99 -13.91
CA SER A 232 -26.32 -21.31 -14.41
C SER A 232 -26.71 -21.84 -15.79
N ILE A 233 -25.75 -21.93 -16.71
CA ILE A 233 -25.96 -22.50 -18.05
C ILE A 233 -26.41 -23.95 -17.95
N ARG A 234 -25.77 -24.77 -17.10
CA ARG A 234 -26.16 -26.17 -16.90
C ARG A 234 -27.59 -26.31 -16.37
N ARG A 235 -28.00 -25.46 -15.41
CA ARG A 235 -29.37 -25.44 -14.88
C ARG A 235 -30.38 -25.00 -15.94
N MET A 236 -30.05 -24.00 -16.76
CA MET A 236 -30.89 -23.56 -17.87
C MET A 236 -31.09 -24.66 -18.92
N LEU A 237 -30.01 -25.36 -19.29
CA LEU A 237 -30.07 -26.48 -20.25
C LEU A 237 -30.84 -27.69 -19.70
N ALA A 238 -30.75 -27.96 -18.39
CA ALA A 238 -31.54 -29.00 -17.74
C ALA A 238 -33.04 -28.64 -17.73
N ALA A 239 -33.38 -27.40 -17.36
CA ALA A 239 -34.77 -26.92 -17.37
C ALA A 239 -35.38 -26.84 -18.77
N GLN A 240 -34.57 -26.65 -19.82
CA GLN A 240 -35.04 -26.72 -21.20
C GLN A 240 -35.32 -28.16 -21.66
N LYS A 241 -34.54 -29.14 -21.20
CA LYS A 241 -34.80 -30.55 -21.47
C LYS A 241 -36.08 -31.05 -20.81
N GLU A 242 -36.33 -30.65 -19.55
CA GLU A 242 -37.55 -31.02 -18.81
C GLU A 242 -38.83 -30.35 -19.34
N ARG A 243 -38.71 -29.27 -20.14
CA ARG A 243 -39.86 -28.61 -20.80
C ARG A 243 -40.11 -29.09 -22.24
N GLY A 244 -39.21 -29.91 -22.77
CA GLY A 244 -39.29 -30.48 -24.13
C GLY A 244 -39.78 -31.92 -24.17
N GLU A 245 -40.08 -32.51 -23.01
CA GLU A 245 -40.81 -33.78 -22.81
C GLU A 245 -42.26 -33.48 -22.41
#